data_AF-Q8Y548-F1
#
_entry.id   AF-Q8Y548-F1
#
_cell.length_a   1.000
_cell.length_b   1.000
_cell.length_c   1.000
_cell.angle_alpha   90.00
_cell.angle_beta   90.00
_cell.angle_gamma   90.00
#
_symmetry.space_group_name_H-M   'P 1'
#
loop_
_entity.id
_entity.type
_entity.pdbx_description
1 polymer ?
#
loop_
_entity_poly.entity_id
_entity_poly.type
_entity_poly.pdbx_seq_one_letter_code
_entity_poly.pdbx_strand_id
1 'polypeptide(L)' 'MDKTQIALIIPVILLYLALLLTAIIDLTKNWNTRKNPIIWLIVIIVINIFGPIAYFIFGRKEEVN' A
#
# COMPACT_ATOMS: atom_id res chain seq x y z
N MET A 1 -7.83 -27.90 1.63
CA MET A 1 -8.18 -26.76 2.50
C MET A 1 -9.66 -26.85 2.77
N ASP A 2 -10.06 -26.96 4.03
CA ASP A 2 -11.49 -27.04 4.37
C ASP A 2 -12.16 -25.67 4.11
N LYS A 3 -13.46 -25.65 3.76
CA LYS A 3 -14.19 -24.43 3.39
C LYS A 3 -14.07 -23.33 4.45
N THR A 4 -14.00 -23.73 5.71
CA THR A 4 -13.83 -22.85 6.88
C THR A 4 -12.51 -22.06 6.86
N GLN A 5 -11.41 -22.67 6.39
CA GLN A 5 -10.11 -21.99 6.32
C GLN A 5 -10.08 -20.94 5.21
N ILE A 6 -10.67 -21.25 4.05
CA ILE A 6 -10.78 -20.32 2.91
C ILE A 6 -11.60 -19.10 3.32
N ALA A 7 -12.71 -19.30 4.04
CA ALA A 7 -13.57 -18.23 4.52
C ALA A 7 -12.85 -17.20 5.42
N LEU A 8 -11.85 -17.63 6.20
CA LEU A 8 -11.06 -16.74 7.07
C LEU A 8 -9.96 -15.98 6.32
N ILE A 9 -9.45 -16.53 5.22
CA ILE A 9 -8.34 -15.93 4.46
C ILE A 9 -8.86 -14.81 3.53
N ILE A 10 -10.05 -14.99 2.96
CA ILE A 10 -10.68 -14.00 2.06
C ILE A 10 -10.67 -12.56 2.63
N PRO A 11 -11.15 -12.28 3.85
CA PRO A 11 -11.18 -10.92 4.38
C PRO A 11 -9.78 -10.31 4.54
N VAL A 12 -8.78 -11.12 4.89
CA VAL A 12 -7.39 -10.67 5.02
C VAL A 12 -6.82 -10.28 3.66
N ILE A 13 -7.06 -11.08 2.62
CA ILE A 13 -6.64 -10.77 1.26
C ILE A 13 -7.35 -9.50 0.76
N LEU A 14 -8.66 -9.37 0.98
CA LEU A 14 -9.41 -8.19 0.58
C LEU A 14 -8.89 -6.92 1.26
N LEU A 15 -8.56 -6.99 2.55
CA LEU A 15 -7.96 -5.88 3.29
C LEU A 15 -6.59 -5.50 2.71
N TYR A 16 -5.74 -6.50 2.44
CA TYR A 16 -4.43 -6.26 1.84
C TYR A 16 -4.54 -5.63 0.44
N LEU A 17 -5.44 -6.13 -0.41
CA LEU A 17 -5.68 -5.59 -1.75
C LEU A 17 -6.23 -4.17 -1.67
N ALA A 18 -7.19 -3.89 -0.79
CA ALA A 18 -7.72 -2.54 -0.59
C ALA A 18 -6.60 -1.57 -0.17
N LEU A 19 -5.73 -1.99 0.76
CA LEU A 19 -4.61 -1.19 1.22
C LEU A 19 -3.57 -0.94 0.11
N LEU A 20 -3.23 -1.98 -0.66
CA LEU A 20 -2.29 -1.89 -1.77
C LEU A 20 -2.81 -0.93 -2.86
N LEU A 21 -4.05 -1.12 -3.28
CA LEU A 21 -4.67 -0.31 -4.33
C LEU A 21 -4.78 1.16 -3.90
N THR A 22 -5.24 1.40 -2.66
CA THR A 22 -5.35 2.78 -2.14
C THR A 22 -3.97 3.45 -2.04
N ALA A 23 -2.92 2.73 -1.65
CA ALA A 23 -1.56 3.27 -1.59
C ALA A 23 -1.02 3.64 -2.99
N ILE A 24 -1.22 2.76 -3.98
CA ILE A 24 -0.80 3.02 -5.37
C ILE A 24 -1.57 4.20 -5.97
N ILE A 25 -2.89 4.25 -5.75
CA ILE A 25 -3.73 5.35 -6.24
C ILE A 25 -3.31 6.69 -5.61
N ASP A 26 -3.11 6.74 -4.29
CA ASP A 26 -2.66 7.96 -3.60
C ASP A 26 -1.28 8.39 -4.11
N LEU A 27 -0.33 7.46 -4.25
CA LEU A 27 1.01 7.76 -4.73
C LEU A 27 1.01 8.27 -6.17
N THR A 28 0.24 7.64 -7.06
CA THR A 28 0.16 8.05 -8.47
C THR A 28 -0.52 9.40 -8.61
N LYS A 29 -1.59 9.66 -7.85
CA LYS A 29 -2.30 10.94 -7.85
C LYS A 29 -1.42 12.09 -7.35
N ASN A 30 -0.54 11.82 -6.39
CA ASN A 30 0.34 12.79 -5.77
C ASN A 30 1.79 12.71 -6.27
N TRP A 31 2.03 12.08 -7.43
CA TRP A 31 3.39 11.74 -7.87
C TRP A 31 4.34 12.93 -7.88
N ASN A 32 3.88 14.09 -8.36
CA ASN A 32 4.69 15.30 -8.48
C ASN A 32 4.83 16.08 -7.17
N THR A 33 3.99 15.80 -6.16
CA THR A 33 4.02 16.47 -4.86
C THR A 33 4.81 15.68 -3.82
N ARG A 34 4.94 14.35 -4.01
CA ARG A 34 5.76 13.51 -3.14
C ARG A 34 7.25 13.78 -3.40
N LYS A 35 8.05 13.81 -2.34
CA LYS A 35 9.50 14.02 -2.43
C LYS A 35 10.22 12.89 -3.15
N ASN A 36 9.86 11.64 -2.84
CA ASN A 36 10.52 10.45 -3.38
C ASN A 36 9.50 9.41 -3.89
N PRO A 37 8.69 9.73 -4.91
CA PRO A 37 7.58 8.88 -5.33
C PRO A 37 8.04 7.50 -5.83
N ILE A 38 9.19 7.43 -6.50
CA ILE A 38 9.76 6.17 -7.00
C ILE A 38 10.18 5.25 -5.84
N ILE A 39 10.78 5.80 -4.79
CA ILE A 39 11.17 5.01 -3.61
C ILE A 39 9.92 4.41 -2.96
N TRP A 40 8.88 5.23 -2.80
CA TRP A 40 7.61 4.76 -2.23
C TRP A 40 6.92 3.71 -3.09
N LEU A 41 6.99 3.82 -4.43
CA LEU A 41 6.48 2.80 -5.33
C LEU A 41 7.16 1.45 -5.11
N ILE A 42 8.50 1.45 -4.99
CA ILE A 42 9.28 0.24 -4.72
C ILE A 42 8.91 -0.35 -3.34
N VAL A 43 8.83 0.51 -2.32
CA VAL A 43 8.46 0.10 -0.95
C VAL A 43 7.08 -0.56 -0.92
N ILE A 44 6.08 0.03 -1.58
CA ILE A 44 4.71 -0.49 -1.66
C ILE A 44 4.67 -1.89 -2.30
N ILE A 45 5.44 -2.11 -3.37
CA ILE A 45 5.39 -3.36 -4.14
C ILE A 45 6.24 -4.47 -3.50
N VAL A 46 7.41 -4.14 -2.94
CA VAL A 46 8.41 -5.14 -2.51
C VAL A 46 8.21 -5.60 -1.07
N ILE A 47 7.69 -4.74 -0.18
CA ILE A 47 7.64 -5.03 1.27
C ILE A 47 6.28 -5.64 1.69
N ASN A 48 5.50 -6.17 0.73
CA ASN A 48 4.17 -6.75 0.96
C ASN A 48 3.27 -5.82 1.80
N ILE A 49 2.52 -6.33 2.79
CA ILE A 49 1.62 -5.54 3.63
C ILE A 49 2.29 -4.36 4.33
N PHE A 50 3.58 -4.47 4.67
CA PHE A 50 4.30 -3.39 5.35
C PHE A 50 4.60 -2.20 4.42
N GLY A 51 4.70 -2.43 3.11
CA GLY A 51 4.97 -1.37 2.13
C GLY A 51 3.88 -0.30 2.09
N PRO A 52 2.61 -0.65 1.79
CA PRO A 52 1.47 0.26 1.85
C PRO A 52 1.29 0.91 3.22
N ILE A 53 1.48 0.17 4.32
CA ILE A 53 1.40 0.72 5.69
C ILE A 53 2.46 1.80 5.89
N ALA A 54 3.72 1.50 5.58
CA ALA A 54 4.82 2.46 5.70
C ALA A 54 4.58 3.70 4.83
N TYR A 55 4.05 3.52 3.62
CA TYR A 55 3.67 4.63 2.76
C TYR A 55 2.65 5.56 3.43
N PHE A 56 1.57 5.03 3.99
CA PHE A 56 0.56 5.87 4.62
C PHE A 56 1.03 6.56 5.89
N ILE A 57 1.93 5.93 6.66
CA ILE A 57 2.47 6.50 7.91
C ILE A 57 3.52 7.57 7.62
N PHE A 58 4.47 7.26 6.74
CA PHE A 58 5.66 8.07 6.49
C PHE A 58 5.60 8.76 5.12
N GLY A 59 5.42 8.00 4.04
CA GLY A 59 5.52 8.52 2.67
C GLY A 59 4.48 9.55 2.26
N ARG A 60 3.25 9.43 2.78
CA ARG A 60 2.17 10.39 2.53
C ARG A 60 2.46 11.78 3.09
N LYS A 61 3.35 11.90 4.07
CA LYS A 61 3.72 13.20 4.68
C LYS A 61 4.96 13.82 4.05
N GLU A 62 5.63 13.12 3.13
CA GLU A 62 6.79 13.63 2.42
C GLU A 62 6.35 14.48 1.23
N GLU A 63 5.96 15.72 1.50
CA GLU A 63 5.63 16.71 0.47
C GLU A 63 6.85 17.59 0.16
N VAL A 64 7.00 17.96 -1.11
CA VAL A 64 8.01 18.91 -1.56
C VAL A 64 7.49 20.31 -1.21
N ASN A 65 8.04 20.91 -0.14
CA ASN A 65 7.78 22.30 0.24
C ASN A 65 8.13 23.28 -0.89
#